data_AF-A0A1M2ZF15-F1
#
_entry.id   AF-A0A1M2ZF15-F1
#
_cell.length_a   1.000
_cell.length_b   1.000
_cell.length_c   1.000
_cell.angle_alpha   90.00
_cell.angle_beta   90.00
_cell.angle_gamma   90.00
#
_symmetry.space_group_name_H-M   'P 1'
#
loop_
_entity.id
_entity.type
_entity.pdbx_description
1 polymer ?
#
loop_
_entity_poly.entity_id
_entity_poly.type
_entity_poly.pdbx_seq_one_letter_code
_entity_poly.pdbx_strand_id
1 'polypeptide(L)'
;MTPVGRQPALRVYTPSNPNPWHGSIIGGREENSAIVGGERFTYEQTRTLEEMGIDPATVEVITVKRQATAKEWGNPDLGCLPDVFAFECPVLARRADGKVKVISPIGNKNWIEATGWTSPPRKYPYRGFY
;
A
#
# COMPACT_ATOMS: atom_id res chain seq x y z
N MET A 1 -2.92 18.12 11.05
CA MET A 1 -2.60 16.73 10.66
C MET A 1 -1.53 16.80 9.61
N THR A 2 -0.37 16.17 9.81
CA THR A 2 0.62 16.00 8.72
C THR A 2 -0.05 15.18 7.62
N PRO A 3 0.00 15.60 6.34
CA PRO A 3 -0.61 14.84 5.28
C PRO A 3 0.00 13.43 5.23
N VAL A 4 -0.87 12.41 5.23
CA VAL A 4 -0.46 11.03 4.99
C VAL A 4 0.08 10.98 3.57
N GLY A 5 1.38 10.69 3.43
CA GLY A 5 2.02 10.60 2.12
C GLY A 5 1.44 9.46 1.30
N ARG A 6 1.62 9.48 -0.02
CA ARG A 6 1.32 8.29 -0.82
C ARG A 6 2.41 7.24 -0.62
N GLN A 7 3.68 7.63 -0.60
CA GLN A 7 4.85 6.75 -0.40
C GLN A 7 6.07 7.52 0.09
N PRO A 8 7.12 6.86 0.59
CA PRO A 8 8.36 7.55 0.91
C PRO A 8 9.02 8.10 -0.37
N ALA A 9 9.67 9.25 -0.23
CA ALA A 9 10.45 9.85 -1.31
C ALA A 9 11.68 9.00 -1.68
N LEU A 10 12.35 8.45 -0.66
CA LEU A 10 13.42 7.47 -0.83
C LEU A 10 12.87 6.04 -0.72
N ARG A 11 13.11 5.23 -1.75
CA ARG A 11 12.70 3.82 -1.78
C ARG A 11 13.92 2.93 -1.76
N VAL A 12 13.98 2.02 -0.79
CA VAL A 12 14.96 0.93 -0.83
C VAL A 12 14.39 -0.16 -1.73
N TYR A 13 15.04 -0.39 -2.87
CA TYR A 13 14.67 -1.46 -3.81
C TYR A 13 15.55 -2.67 -3.60
N THR A 14 14.92 -3.83 -3.34
CA THR A 14 15.60 -5.12 -3.27
C THR A 14 15.11 -5.99 -4.45
N PRO A 15 15.94 -6.22 -5.49
CA PRO A 15 15.50 -6.90 -6.71
C PRO A 15 14.91 -8.30 -6.50
N SER A 16 15.41 -9.04 -5.52
CA SER A 16 14.93 -10.40 -5.19
C SER A 16 13.62 -10.43 -4.39
N ASN A 17 13.19 -9.29 -3.85
CA ASN A 17 11.95 -9.16 -3.08
C ASN A 17 11.39 -7.74 -3.20
N PRO A 18 10.86 -7.36 -4.38
CA PRO A 18 10.34 -6.02 -4.59
C PRO A 18 9.12 -5.78 -3.71
N ASN A 19 9.11 -4.68 -2.96
CA ASN A 19 7.97 -4.33 -2.12
C ASN A 19 6.77 -3.96 -3.01
N PRO A 20 5.64 -4.69 -2.94
CA PRO A 20 4.51 -4.45 -3.84
C PRO A 20 3.80 -3.11 -3.58
N TRP A 21 4.11 -2.46 -2.46
CA TRP A 21 3.49 -1.22 -2.00
C TRP A 21 4.34 0.03 -2.33
N HIS A 22 5.14 -0.05 -3.40
CA HIS A 22 5.84 1.06 -4.02
C HIS A 22 5.52 1.09 -5.52
N GLY A 23 5.30 2.29 -6.08
CA GLY A 23 4.99 2.43 -7.51
C GLY A 23 5.32 3.82 -8.03
N SER A 24 5.29 4.00 -9.34
CA SER A 24 5.66 5.27 -9.98
C SER A 24 4.46 6.19 -10.04
N ILE A 25 4.52 7.32 -9.32
CA ILE A 25 3.46 8.34 -9.34
C ILE A 25 3.88 9.43 -10.32
N ILE A 26 3.16 9.52 -11.44
CA ILE A 26 3.36 10.57 -12.44
C ILE A 26 2.85 11.90 -11.87
N GLY A 27 3.64 12.96 -11.99
CA GLY A 27 3.30 14.30 -11.49
C GLY A 27 3.28 14.45 -9.97
N GLY A 28 3.75 13.46 -9.21
CA GLY A 28 3.93 13.57 -7.76
C GLY A 28 5.12 14.46 -7.40
N ARG A 29 5.06 15.12 -6.25
CA ARG A 29 6.18 15.91 -5.70
C ARG A 29 6.60 15.41 -4.33
N GLU A 30 7.86 15.62 -3.99
CA GLU A 30 8.39 15.36 -2.65
C GLU A 30 8.02 16.49 -1.69
N GLU A 31 7.47 16.13 -0.54
CA GLU A 31 7.15 17.03 0.56
C GLU A 31 7.36 16.28 1.89
N ASN A 32 8.18 16.80 2.80
CA ASN A 32 8.46 16.18 4.10
C ASN A 32 8.82 14.68 4.02
N SER A 33 9.73 14.31 3.10
CA SER A 33 10.17 12.93 2.86
C SER A 33 9.09 11.96 2.34
N ALA A 34 7.96 12.48 1.86
CA ALA A 34 6.90 11.71 1.25
C ALA A 34 6.55 12.25 -0.15
N ILE A 35 6.01 11.38 -1.00
CA ILE A 35 5.42 11.78 -2.28
C ILE A 35 3.95 12.13 -2.07
N VAL A 36 3.56 13.34 -2.51
CA VAL A 36 2.19 13.86 -2.46
C VAL A 36 1.71 14.30 -3.84
N GLY A 37 0.39 14.29 -4.05
CA GLY A 37 -0.24 14.65 -5.33
C GLY A 37 -0.02 13.62 -6.45
N GLY A 38 -0.01 14.11 -7.69
CA GLY A 38 0.15 13.31 -8.91
C GLY A 38 -1.13 12.60 -9.38
N GLU A 39 -0.97 11.73 -10.37
CA GLU A 39 -2.05 10.94 -10.94
C GLU A 39 -2.70 10.01 -9.90
N ARG A 40 -4.00 9.74 -10.06
CA ARG A 40 -4.80 8.94 -9.12
C ARG A 40 -4.18 7.57 -8.84
N PHE A 41 -3.76 6.87 -9.88
CA PHE A 41 -3.08 5.58 -9.77
C PHE A 41 -1.60 5.71 -10.10
N THR A 42 -0.81 4.73 -9.69
CA THR A 42 0.55 4.60 -10.19
C THR A 42 0.53 4.17 -11.66
N TYR A 43 1.60 4.47 -12.38
CA TYR A 43 1.78 4.03 -13.76
C TYR A 43 1.56 2.51 -13.91
N GLU A 44 2.09 1.72 -12.97
CA GLU A 44 1.99 0.26 -12.99
C GLU A 44 0.56 -0.23 -12.73
N GLN A 45 -0.20 0.44 -11.86
CA GLN A 45 -1.62 0.17 -11.65
C GLN A 45 -2.43 0.44 -12.92
N THR A 46 -2.23 1.61 -13.54
CA THR A 46 -2.91 1.99 -14.78
C THR A 46 -2.63 0.99 -15.88
N ARG A 47 -1.36 0.63 -16.10
CA ARG A 47 -0.98 -0.38 -17.09
C ARG A 47 -1.66 -1.73 -16.83
N THR A 48 -1.75 -2.16 -15.56
CA THR A 48 -2.40 -3.42 -15.22
C THR A 48 -3.91 -3.38 -15.47
N LEU A 49 -4.57 -2.24 -15.20
CA LEU A 49 -5.98 -2.05 -15.50
C LEU A 49 -6.26 -2.10 -17.01
N GLU A 50 -5.43 -1.42 -17.80
CA GLU A 50 -5.48 -1.42 -19.27
C GLU A 50 -5.30 -2.82 -19.85
N GLU A 51 -4.31 -3.56 -19.38
CA GLU A 51 -4.08 -4.97 -19.78
C GLU A 51 -5.27 -5.88 -19.45
N MET A 52 -6.06 -5.52 -18.43
CA MET A 52 -7.28 -6.24 -18.02
C MET A 52 -8.56 -5.71 -18.67
N GLY A 53 -8.49 -4.65 -19.49
CA GLY A 53 -9.66 -4.00 -20.07
C GLY A 53 -10.59 -3.36 -19.04
N ILE A 54 -10.06 -2.95 -17.89
CA ILE A 54 -10.82 -2.28 -16.83
C ILE A 54 -10.58 -0.77 -16.93
N ASP A 55 -11.66 0.00 -16.93
CA ASP A 55 -11.58 1.47 -16.98
C ASP A 55 -11.10 2.05 -15.62
N PRO A 56 -9.94 2.74 -15.59
CA PRO A 56 -9.43 3.39 -14.39
C PRO A 56 -10.33 4.48 -13.81
N ALA A 57 -11.21 5.09 -14.60
CA ALA A 57 -12.10 6.14 -14.12
C ALA A 57 -13.23 5.57 -13.24
N THR A 58 -13.70 4.37 -13.54
CA THR A 58 -14.90 3.78 -12.93
C THR A 58 -14.63 2.61 -12.00
N VAL A 59 -13.39 2.10 -11.96
CA VAL A 59 -13.02 0.98 -11.10
C VAL A 59 -13.28 1.28 -9.61
N GLU A 60 -13.87 0.31 -8.92
CA GLU A 60 -13.99 0.34 -7.46
C GLU A 60 -12.59 0.42 -6.83
N VAL A 61 -12.44 1.24 -5.79
CA VAL A 61 -11.17 1.39 -5.07
C VAL A 61 -11.35 1.14 -3.58
N ILE A 62 -10.27 0.73 -2.95
CA ILE A 62 -10.12 0.72 -1.49
C ILE A 62 -8.85 1.46 -1.11
N THR A 63 -8.93 2.24 -0.04
CA THR A 63 -7.73 2.86 0.54
C THR A 63 -6.92 1.79 1.25
N VAL A 64 -5.78 1.44 0.67
CA VAL A 64 -4.79 0.56 1.28
C VAL A 64 -3.86 1.37 2.14
N LYS A 65 -3.81 1.01 3.42
CA LYS A 65 -3.00 1.67 4.44
C LYS A 65 -1.73 0.87 4.69
N ARG A 66 -0.64 1.60 4.87
CA ARG A 66 0.67 1.03 5.18
C ARG A 66 1.37 1.86 6.26
N GLN A 67 2.01 1.16 7.17
CA GLN A 67 2.90 1.75 8.17
C GLN A 67 4.23 2.14 7.51
N ALA A 68 4.83 3.27 7.90
CA ALA A 68 5.98 3.82 7.17
C ALA A 68 7.20 2.93 7.14
N THR A 69 7.39 2.07 8.12
CA THR A 69 8.66 1.36 8.22
C THR A 69 8.47 -0.09 8.55
N ALA A 70 9.36 -0.85 7.92
CA ALA A 70 10.14 -1.80 8.63
C ALA A 70 11.60 -1.65 8.16
N LYS A 71 12.47 -1.11 9.00
CA LYS A 71 13.65 -1.90 9.40
C LYS A 71 13.24 -3.09 10.30
N GLU A 72 11.94 -3.39 10.42
CA GLU A 72 11.18 -3.80 11.60
C GLU A 72 10.33 -5.06 11.35
N TRP A 73 10.91 -6.05 10.66
CA TRP A 73 10.33 -7.42 10.60
C TRP A 73 10.12 -8.02 12.01
N GLY A 74 10.74 -7.44 13.05
CA GLY A 74 10.71 -7.89 14.44
C GLY A 74 9.97 -7.00 15.45
N ASN A 75 9.16 -6.01 15.03
CA ASN A 75 8.44 -5.18 16.01
C ASN A 75 7.03 -5.76 16.31
N PRO A 76 6.72 -6.10 17.57
CA PRO A 76 5.52 -6.85 17.96
C PRO A 76 4.16 -6.14 17.81
N ASP A 77 4.13 -4.85 17.45
CA ASP A 77 2.93 -3.98 17.52
C ASP A 77 2.35 -3.59 16.15
N LEU A 78 2.26 -4.57 15.24
CA LEU A 78 1.60 -4.38 13.94
C LEU A 78 0.12 -4.03 14.20
N GLY A 79 -0.37 -2.93 13.61
CA GLY A 79 -1.75 -2.43 13.74
C GLY A 79 -2.01 -1.26 14.71
N CYS A 80 -1.03 -0.87 15.54
CA CYS A 80 -1.14 0.29 16.44
C CYS A 80 -0.28 1.50 16.01
N LEU A 81 0.58 1.33 14.99
CA LEU A 81 1.40 2.42 14.45
C LEU A 81 0.55 3.32 13.54
N PRO A 82 0.84 4.63 13.50
CA PRO A 82 0.12 5.58 12.66
C PRO A 82 0.17 5.17 11.18
N ASP A 83 -0.93 5.40 10.46
CA ASP A 83 -0.97 5.34 9.01
C ASP A 83 0.01 6.38 8.47
N VAL A 84 1.11 5.95 7.86
CA VAL A 84 2.09 6.90 7.30
C VAL A 84 1.96 7.00 5.79
N PHE A 85 1.50 5.91 5.15
CA PHE A 85 1.23 5.88 3.73
C PHE A 85 -0.14 5.31 3.41
N ALA A 86 -0.84 5.91 2.46
CA ALA A 86 -2.14 5.46 1.99
C ALA A 86 -2.26 5.59 0.47
N PHE A 87 -2.89 4.60 -0.15
CA PHE A 87 -3.12 4.56 -1.59
C PHE A 87 -4.52 4.09 -1.92
N GLU A 88 -5.15 4.72 -2.91
CA GLU A 88 -6.26 4.08 -3.60
C GLU A 88 -5.73 2.92 -4.43
N CYS A 89 -6.21 1.71 -4.14
CA CYS A 89 -5.92 0.53 -4.96
C CYS A 89 -7.21 0.03 -5.62
N PRO A 90 -7.19 -0.24 -6.94
CA PRO A 90 -8.31 -0.85 -7.65
C PRO A 90 -8.67 -2.21 -7.06
N VAL A 91 -9.96 -2.44 -6.82
CA VAL A 91 -10.52 -3.70 -6.32
C VAL A 91 -10.83 -4.62 -7.50
N LEU A 92 -10.36 -5.87 -7.40
CA LEU A 92 -10.59 -6.92 -8.40
C LEU A 92 -11.61 -7.96 -7.93
N ALA A 93 -11.66 -8.25 -6.63
CA ALA A 93 -12.57 -9.24 -6.07
C ALA A 93 -12.69 -9.09 -4.55
N ARG A 94 -13.80 -9.59 -3.98
CA ARG A 94 -14.02 -9.73 -2.55
C ARG A 94 -14.30 -11.20 -2.23
N ARG A 95 -13.73 -11.72 -1.15
CA ARG A 95 -13.98 -13.08 -0.66
C ARG A 95 -14.95 -13.07 0.51
N ALA A 96 -15.60 -14.21 0.72
CA ALA A 96 -16.47 -14.44 1.88
C ALA A 96 -15.72 -14.38 3.22
N ASP A 97 -14.41 -14.63 3.23
CA ASP A 97 -13.54 -14.49 4.42
C ASP A 97 -13.20 -13.02 4.76
N GLY A 98 -13.76 -12.06 4.01
CA GLY A 98 -13.52 -10.63 4.21
C GLY A 98 -12.25 -10.11 3.52
N LYS A 99 -11.49 -10.94 2.80
CA LYS A 99 -10.32 -10.44 2.06
C LYS A 99 -10.71 -9.76 0.75
N VAL A 100 -9.95 -8.73 0.39
CA VAL A 100 -10.14 -7.96 -0.84
C VAL A 100 -8.92 -8.15 -1.73
N LYS A 101 -9.15 -8.52 -2.99
CA LYS A 101 -8.09 -8.59 -4.01
C LYS A 101 -7.95 -7.23 -4.65
N VAL A 102 -6.74 -6.69 -4.70
CA VAL A 102 -6.46 -5.37 -5.25
C VAL A 102 -5.29 -5.39 -6.22
N ILE A 103 -5.17 -4.36 -7.05
CA ILE A 103 -3.95 -4.03 -7.78
C ILE A 103 -3.11 -3.11 -6.90
N SER A 104 -1.99 -3.63 -6.39
CA SER A 104 -1.03 -2.87 -5.58
C SER A 104 -0.29 -1.81 -6.41
N PRO A 105 0.36 -0.82 -5.77
CA PRO A 105 1.13 0.23 -6.45
C PRO A 105 2.14 -0.25 -7.50
N ILE A 106 2.73 -1.45 -7.37
CA ILE A 106 3.64 -2.00 -8.39
C ILE A 106 2.91 -2.70 -9.57
N GLY A 107 1.58 -2.69 -9.61
CA GLY A 107 0.77 -3.42 -10.59
C GLY A 107 0.46 -4.88 -10.20
N ASN A 108 1.04 -5.39 -9.12
CA ASN A 108 0.79 -6.78 -8.69
C ASN A 108 -0.61 -6.96 -8.08
N LYS A 109 -1.19 -8.15 -8.29
CA LYS A 109 -2.48 -8.56 -7.71
C LYS A 109 -2.26 -9.12 -6.31
N ASN A 110 -2.71 -8.42 -5.29
CA ASN A 110 -2.49 -8.79 -3.88
C ASN A 110 -3.81 -8.94 -3.11
N TRP A 111 -3.81 -9.79 -2.09
CA TRP A 111 -4.92 -9.89 -1.14
C TRP A 111 -4.61 -9.04 0.09
N ILE A 112 -5.61 -8.29 0.54
CA ILE A 112 -5.54 -7.46 1.76
C ILE A 112 -6.77 -7.73 2.64
N GLU A 113 -6.73 -7.23 3.87
CA GLU A 113 -7.86 -7.25 4.78
C GLU A 113 -8.97 -6.28 4.32
N ALA A 114 -10.24 -6.58 4.63
CA ALA A 114 -11.39 -5.71 4.35
C ALA A 114 -11.22 -4.27 4.84
N THR A 115 -10.42 -4.09 5.89
CA THR A 115 -10.12 -2.79 6.51
C THR A 115 -9.10 -1.96 5.72
N GLY A 116 -8.58 -2.46 4.59
CA GLY A 116 -7.55 -1.81 3.79
C GLY A 116 -6.12 -2.08 4.28
N TRP A 117 -5.93 -2.96 5.27
CA TRP A 117 -4.61 -3.30 5.79
C TRP A 117 -3.96 -4.42 4.97
N THR A 118 -2.68 -4.26 4.63
CA THR A 118 -1.93 -5.24 3.81
C THR A 118 -1.66 -6.57 4.51
N SER A 119 -1.77 -6.58 5.84
CA SER A 119 -1.71 -7.77 6.69
C SER A 119 -2.50 -7.48 7.96
N PRO A 120 -3.05 -8.52 8.62
CA PRO A 120 -3.70 -8.31 9.90
C PRO A 120 -2.67 -7.77 10.92
N PRO A 121 -3.10 -6.94 11.88
CA PRO A 121 -2.31 -6.61 13.05
C PRO A 121 -1.72 -7.88 13.67
N ARG A 122 -0.41 -8.13 13.53
CA ARG A 122 0.23 -9.20 14.30
C ARG A 122 0.42 -8.67 15.71
N LYS A 123 -0.39 -9.15 16.65
CA LYS A 123 -0.07 -9.08 18.07
C LYS A 123 0.98 -10.14 18.34
N TYR A 124 2.25 -9.77 18.42
CA TYR A 124 3.18 -10.63 19.16
C TYR A 124 2.99 -10.30 20.64
N PRO A 125 2.86 -11.31 21.53
CA PRO A 125 2.91 -11.02 22.95
C PRO A 125 4.25 -10.35 23.24
N TYR A 126 4.21 -9.13 23.77
CA TYR A 126 5.39 -8.44 24.29
C TYR A 126 6.07 -9.36 25.31
N ARG A 127 7.15 -10.05 24.90
CA ARG A 127 8.07 -10.69 25.83
C ARG A 127 9.03 -9.58 26.26
N GLY A 128 8.70 -8.93 27.37
CA GLY A 128 9.60 -7.96 28.00
C GLY A 128 10.98 -8.58 28.15
N PHE A 129 11.99 -7.89 27.65
CA PHE A 129 13.38 -8.21 27.96
C PHE A 129 13.61 -7.74 29.41
N TYR A 130 13.72 -8.70 30.32
CA TYR A 130 14.25 -8.50 31.68
C TYR A 130 15.78 -8.62 31.64
#